data_AF-A0A479ZZE3-F1
#
_entry.id   AF-A0A479ZZE3-F1
#
_cell.length_a   1.000
_cell.length_b   1.000
_cell.length_c   1.000
_cell.angle_alpha   90.00
_cell.angle_beta   90.00
_cell.angle_gamma   90.00
#
_symmetry.space_group_name_H-M   'P 1'
#
loop_
_entity.id
_entity.type
_entity.pdbx_description
1 polymer ?
#
loop_
_entity_poly.entity_id
_entity_poly.type
_entity_poly.pdbx_seq_one_letter_code
_entity_poly.pdbx_strand_id
1 'polypeptide(L)'
;MSQLEKFLKMAEDELTEYSTDARKIEKLRRKISLSLSLVQQRQMKSELLATMQSSKIAEIVEEQRQAAALPFWGIAGLGLLLGISLNQPIGLLAAIVGTVAAFRIQKWGWQLQAKRLLLRTLEDIEERITQPSK
;
A
#
# COMPACT_ATOMS: atom_id res chain seq x y z
N MET A 1 -4.75 17.78 -4.34
CA MET A 1 -4.98 16.38 -3.92
C MET A 1 -6.41 16.02 -4.23
N SER A 2 -6.64 14.95 -4.99
CA SER A 2 -7.98 14.43 -5.23
C SER A 2 -8.60 13.92 -3.92
N GLN A 3 -9.92 13.74 -3.91
CA GLN A 3 -10.61 13.20 -2.74
C GLN A 3 -10.16 11.76 -2.44
N LEU A 4 -9.96 10.96 -3.49
CA LEU A 4 -9.41 9.60 -3.40
C LEU A 4 -8.01 9.59 -2.75
N GLU A 5 -7.10 10.48 -3.17
CA GLU A 5 -5.75 10.58 -2.58
C GLU A 5 -5.78 10.86 -1.08
N LYS A 6 -6.72 11.69 -0.60
CA LYS A 6 -6.87 11.97 0.83
C LYS A 6 -7.27 10.71 1.61
N PHE A 7 -8.22 9.93 1.10
CA PHE A 7 -8.64 8.68 1.76
C PHE A 7 -7.60 7.58 1.64
N LEU A 8 -6.84 7.53 0.54
CA LEU A 8 -5.69 6.61 0.43
C LEU A 8 -4.62 6.94 1.47
N LYS A 9 -4.25 8.21 1.64
CA LYS A 9 -3.30 8.61 2.68
C LYS A 9 -3.81 8.27 4.08
N MET A 10 -5.10 8.49 4.32
CA MET A 10 -5.72 8.09 5.58
C MET A 10 -5.69 6.57 5.79
N ALA A 11 -5.92 5.76 4.75
CA ALA A 11 -5.79 4.32 4.82
C ALA A 11 -4.32 3.89 5.08
N GLU A 12 -3.34 4.59 4.50
CA GLU A 12 -1.92 4.37 4.81
C GLU A 12 -1.61 4.64 6.29
N ASP A 13 -2.18 5.69 6.87
CA ASP A 13 -2.01 6.02 8.30
C ASP A 13 -2.60 4.89 9.17
N GLU A 14 -3.81 4.41 8.85
CA GLU A 14 -4.49 3.33 9.59
C GLU A 14 -3.71 2.01 9.56
N LEU A 15 -2.98 1.73 8.46
CA LEU A 15 -2.10 0.56 8.37
C LEU A 15 -0.95 0.60 9.39
N THR A 16 -0.50 1.79 9.80
CA THR A 16 0.53 1.95 10.85
C THR A 16 -0.08 2.05 12.25
N GLU A 17 -1.27 2.64 12.37
CA GLU A 17 -1.86 2.98 13.67
C GLU A 17 -2.48 1.75 14.37
N TYR A 18 -3.12 0.86 13.60
CA TYR A 18 -3.81 -0.30 14.16
C TYR A 18 -3.23 -1.61 13.66
N SER A 19 -3.16 -2.61 14.54
CA SER A 19 -2.66 -3.95 14.21
C SER A 19 -3.70 -4.81 13.51
N THR A 20 -4.98 -4.68 13.86
CA THR A 20 -6.06 -5.54 13.37
C THR A 20 -6.85 -4.92 12.24
N ASP A 21 -7.12 -5.70 11.19
CA ASP A 21 -7.85 -5.23 10.02
C ASP A 21 -9.28 -4.79 10.34
N ALA A 22 -9.96 -5.47 11.27
CA ALA A 22 -11.29 -5.07 11.72
C ALA A 22 -11.30 -3.64 12.30
N ARG A 23 -10.27 -3.27 13.05
CA ARG A 23 -10.20 -1.94 13.68
C ARG A 23 -9.82 -0.86 12.67
N LYS A 24 -8.91 -1.16 11.75
CA LYS A 24 -8.59 -0.29 10.60
C LYS A 24 -9.84 0.02 9.78
N ILE A 25 -10.57 -1.02 9.38
CA ILE A 25 -11.82 -0.90 8.61
C ILE A 25 -12.84 -0.08 9.38
N GLU A 26 -13.05 -0.37 10.66
CA GLU A 26 -14.05 0.36 11.44
C GLU A 26 -13.72 1.86 11.57
N LYS A 27 -12.46 2.20 11.81
CA LYS A 27 -12.03 3.60 11.94
C LYS A 27 -12.11 4.34 10.62
N LEU A 28 -11.62 3.74 9.54
CA LEU A 28 -11.68 4.32 8.21
C LEU A 28 -13.13 4.49 7.75
N ARG A 29 -13.98 3.50 8.02
CA ARG A 29 -15.42 3.56 7.75
C ARG A 29 -16.08 4.76 8.40
N ARG A 30 -15.89 4.95 9.72
CA ARG A 30 -16.48 6.09 10.43
C ARG A 30 -16.08 7.42 9.78
N LYS A 31 -14.82 7.57 9.39
CA LYS A 31 -14.31 8.77 8.73
C LYS A 31 -14.94 8.96 7.33
N ILE A 32 -15.07 7.89 6.55
CA ILE A 32 -15.73 7.89 5.23
C ILE A 32 -17.21 8.23 5.34
N SER A 33 -17.97 7.56 6.21
CA SER A 33 -19.41 7.76 6.35
C SER A 33 -19.78 9.17 6.84
N LEU A 34 -18.92 9.82 7.64
CA LEU A 34 -19.11 11.20 8.07
C LEU A 34 -18.77 12.23 6.98
N SER A 35 -17.91 11.85 6.02
CA SER A 35 -17.33 12.78 5.04
C SER A 35 -17.95 12.66 3.65
N LEU A 36 -18.63 11.55 3.34
CA LEU A 36 -19.07 11.20 1.99
C LEU A 36 -20.50 10.68 1.97
N SER A 37 -21.28 11.12 0.98
CA SER A 37 -22.57 10.53 0.64
C SER A 37 -22.41 9.16 -0.04
N LEU A 38 -23.45 8.34 -0.04
CA LEU A 38 -23.41 7.00 -0.67
C LEU A 38 -23.07 7.04 -2.16
N VAL A 39 -23.54 8.08 -2.87
CA VAL A 39 -23.22 8.26 -4.29
C VAL A 39 -21.72 8.51 -4.47
N GLN A 40 -21.13 9.34 -3.62
CA GLN A 40 -19.69 9.64 -3.67
C GLN A 40 -18.84 8.42 -3.26
N GLN A 41 -19.31 7.61 -2.31
CA GLN A 41 -18.63 6.36 -1.94
C GLN A 41 -18.55 5.38 -3.13
N ARG A 42 -19.66 5.21 -3.87
CA ARG A 42 -19.69 4.38 -5.09
C ARG A 42 -18.78 4.91 -6.19
N GLN A 43 -18.77 6.23 -6.39
CA GLN A 43 -17.88 6.87 -7.36
C GLN A 43 -16.40 6.70 -6.97
N MET A 44 -16.09 6.80 -5.68
CA MET A 44 -14.74 6.56 -5.17
C MET A 44 -14.32 5.10 -5.34
N LYS A 45 -15.23 4.15 -5.12
CA LYS A 45 -14.99 2.73 -5.36
C LYS A 45 -14.65 2.47 -6.83
N SER A 46 -15.41 3.03 -7.77
CA SER A 46 -15.14 2.86 -9.19
C SER A 46 -13.83 3.52 -9.63
N GLU A 47 -13.53 4.72 -9.13
CA GLU A 47 -12.25 5.39 -9.36
C GLU A 47 -11.08 4.57 -8.80
N LEU A 48 -11.21 4.05 -7.57
CA LEU A 48 -10.20 3.21 -6.94
C LEU A 48 -9.95 1.93 -7.75
N LEU A 49 -11.01 1.23 -8.15
CA LEU A 49 -10.91 0.02 -8.98
C LEU A 49 -10.23 0.32 -10.33
N ALA A 50 -10.51 1.46 -10.95
CA ALA A 50 -9.83 1.87 -12.18
C ALA A 50 -8.32 2.09 -11.98
N THR A 51 -7.88 2.48 -10.78
CA THR A 51 -6.45 2.63 -10.45
C THR A 51 -5.76 1.35 -9.96
N MET A 52 -6.53 0.29 -9.69
CA MET A 52 -6.00 -0.99 -9.21
C MET A 52 -5.74 -1.90 -10.41
N GLN A 53 -4.53 -1.85 -10.95
CA GLN A 53 -4.10 -2.84 -11.95
C GLN A 53 -3.84 -4.18 -11.26
N SER A 54 -4.69 -5.16 -11.54
CA SER A 54 -4.49 -6.55 -11.08
C SER A 54 -3.38 -7.20 -11.90
N SER A 55 -2.19 -7.30 -11.30
CA SER A 55 -1.07 -8.08 -11.84
C SER A 55 -0.56 -9.01 -10.76
N LYS A 56 -0.10 -10.22 -11.14
CA LYS A 56 0.47 -11.18 -10.19
C LYS A 56 1.65 -10.59 -9.41
N ILE A 57 2.41 -9.68 -10.04
CA ILE A 57 3.51 -8.96 -9.40
C ILE A 57 3.00 -8.03 -8.29
N ALA A 58 1.93 -7.27 -8.56
CA ALA A 58 1.33 -6.41 -7.56
C ALA A 58 0.81 -7.21 -6.35
N GLU A 59 0.19 -8.36 -6.58
CA GLU A 59 -0.27 -9.26 -5.50
C GLU A 59 0.90 -9.76 -4.64
N ILE A 60 1.99 -10.23 -5.27
CA ILE A 60 3.19 -10.67 -4.55
C ILE A 60 3.81 -9.52 -3.74
N VAL A 61 3.91 -8.32 -4.32
CA VAL A 61 4.48 -7.14 -3.65
C VAL A 61 3.60 -6.69 -2.49
N GLU A 62 2.28 -6.82 -2.62
CA GLU A 62 1.33 -6.48 -1.57
C GLU A 62 1.39 -7.47 -0.40
N GLU A 63 1.37 -8.77 -0.67
CA GLU A 63 1.36 -9.80 0.38
C GLU A 63 2.73 -9.99 1.02
N GLN A 64 3.78 -9.96 0.21
CA GLN A 64 5.14 -10.30 0.63
C GLN A 64 6.11 -9.14 0.39
N ARG A 65 5.71 -7.92 0.78
CA ARG A 65 6.52 -6.69 0.60
C ARG A 65 7.98 -6.83 1.02
N GLN A 66 8.24 -7.55 2.12
CA GLN A 66 9.60 -7.77 2.63
C GLN A 66 10.38 -8.73 1.74
N ALA A 67 9.75 -9.83 1.30
CA ALA A 67 10.39 -10.81 0.41
C ALA A 67 10.66 -10.21 -0.98
N ALA A 68 9.73 -9.40 -1.51
CA ALA A 68 9.90 -8.72 -2.79
C ALA A 68 11.07 -7.71 -2.79
N ALA A 69 11.32 -7.05 -1.65
CA ALA A 69 12.41 -6.09 -1.51
C ALA A 69 13.76 -6.74 -1.16
N LEU A 70 13.75 -7.97 -0.62
CA LEU A 70 14.93 -8.66 -0.10
C LEU A 70 16.06 -8.82 -1.13
N PRO A 71 15.81 -9.19 -2.41
CA PRO A 71 16.87 -9.26 -3.41
C PRO A 71 17.59 -7.92 -3.60
N PHE A 72 16.86 -6.80 -3.51
CA PHE A 72 17.41 -5.46 -3.69
C PHE A 72 18.19 -4.99 -2.46
N TRP A 73 17.77 -5.37 -1.26
CA TRP A 73 18.59 -5.24 -0.05
C TRP A 73 19.89 -6.07 -0.14
N GLY A 74 19.82 -7.26 -0.74
CA GLY A 74 21.00 -8.08 -1.05
C GLY A 74 21.97 -7.39 -2.01
N ILE A 75 21.47 -6.82 -3.11
CA ILE A 75 22.27 -6.01 -4.04
C ILE A 75 22.87 -4.79 -3.33
N ALA A 76 22.09 -4.13 -2.47
CA ALA A 76 22.55 -2.99 -1.71
C ALA A 76 23.73 -3.35 -0.80
N GLY A 77 23.57 -4.41 0.01
CA GLY A 77 24.58 -4.89 0.95
C GLY A 77 25.84 -5.40 0.26
N LEU A 78 25.69 -6.23 -0.78
CA LEU A 78 26.83 -6.74 -1.55
C LEU A 78 27.54 -5.62 -2.32
N GLY A 79 26.79 -4.69 -2.91
CA GLY A 79 27.35 -3.52 -3.58
C GLY A 79 28.19 -2.67 -2.62
N LEU A 80 27.70 -2.43 -1.41
CA LEU A 80 28.43 -1.67 -0.39
C LEU A 80 29.69 -2.41 0.05
N LEU A 81 29.58 -3.73 0.31
CA LEU A 81 30.73 -4.56 0.68
C LEU A 81 31.80 -4.56 -0.40
N LEU A 82 31.45 -4.83 -1.66
CA LEU A 82 32.42 -4.85 -2.77
C LEU A 82 32.95 -3.45 -3.08
N GLY A 83 32.10 -2.43 -2.98
CA GLY A 83 32.47 -1.05 -3.26
C GLY A 83 33.52 -0.52 -2.29
N ILE A 84 33.35 -0.79 -1.00
CA ILE A 84 34.29 -0.37 0.04
C ILE A 84 35.49 -1.32 0.10
N SER A 85 35.26 -2.64 0.16
CA SER A 85 36.31 -3.62 0.46
C SER A 85 37.26 -3.86 -0.72
N LEU A 86 36.76 -3.76 -1.96
CA LEU A 86 37.55 -3.98 -3.17
C LEU A 86 37.81 -2.67 -3.95
N ASN A 87 37.47 -1.52 -3.36
CA ASN A 87 37.59 -0.20 -3.99
C ASN A 87 36.97 -0.15 -5.41
N GLN A 88 35.85 -0.86 -5.61
CA GLN A 88 35.15 -0.91 -6.90
C GLN A 88 34.04 0.13 -6.95
N PRO A 89 34.17 1.23 -7.71
CA PRO A 89 33.16 2.29 -7.75
C PRO A 89 31.79 1.79 -8.21
N ILE A 90 31.79 0.76 -9.07
CA ILE A 90 30.56 0.13 -9.55
C ILE A 90 29.79 -0.58 -8.43
N GLY A 91 30.48 -1.06 -7.40
CA GLY A 91 29.85 -1.61 -6.19
C GLY A 91 29.10 -0.54 -5.41
N LEU A 92 29.66 0.67 -5.28
CA LEU A 92 28.96 1.79 -4.64
C LEU A 92 27.71 2.23 -5.42
N LEU A 93 27.78 2.21 -6.76
CA LEU A 93 26.60 2.45 -7.60
C LEU A 93 25.53 1.37 -7.38
N ALA A 94 25.93 0.09 -7.36
CA ALA A 94 25.02 -1.02 -7.06
C ALA A 94 24.39 -0.87 -5.66
N ALA A 95 25.16 -0.41 -4.67
CA ALA A 95 24.67 -0.15 -3.32
C ALA A 95 23.52 0.86 -3.32
N ILE A 96 23.71 1.98 -4.01
CA ILE A 96 22.73 3.07 -4.12
C ILE A 96 21.48 2.59 -4.86
N VAL A 97 21.66 1.97 -6.04
CA VAL A 97 20.54 1.50 -6.86
C VAL A 97 19.73 0.43 -6.12
N GLY A 98 20.41 -0.53 -5.48
CA GLY A 98 19.76 -1.57 -4.68
C GLY A 98 18.93 -0.99 -3.53
N THR A 99 19.49 -0.02 -2.81
CA THR A 99 18.79 0.64 -1.69
C THR A 99 17.55 1.40 -2.17
N VAL A 100 17.68 2.17 -3.25
CA VAL A 100 16.57 2.94 -3.83
C VAL A 100 15.48 2.00 -4.34
N ALA A 101 15.85 0.92 -5.03
CA ALA A 101 14.90 -0.06 -5.54
C ALA A 101 14.16 -0.78 -4.41
N ALA A 102 14.87 -1.23 -3.37
CA ALA A 102 14.27 -1.87 -2.20
C ALA A 102 13.24 -0.96 -1.53
N PHE A 103 13.62 0.29 -1.26
CA PHE A 103 12.74 1.30 -0.67
C PHE A 103 11.49 1.55 -1.52
N ARG A 104 11.65 1.67 -2.85
CA ARG A 104 10.53 1.91 -3.77
C ARG A 104 9.56 0.73 -3.80
N ILE A 105 10.05 -0.51 -3.79
CA ILE A 105 9.20 -1.71 -3.76
C ILE A 105 8.43 -1.80 -2.45
N GLN A 106 9.10 -1.55 -1.31
CA GLN A 106 8.43 -1.55 -0.01
C GLN A 106 7.36 -0.47 0.06
N LYS A 107 7.66 0.75 -0.41
CA LYS A 107 6.69 1.85 -0.48
C LYS A 107 5.52 1.48 -1.38
N TRP A 108 5.77 0.87 -2.53
CA TRP A 108 4.71 0.43 -3.44
C TRP A 108 3.81 -0.63 -2.77
N GLY A 109 4.38 -1.62 -2.09
CA GLY A 109 3.60 -2.60 -1.33
C GLY A 109 2.71 -1.97 -0.26
N TRP A 110 3.19 -0.94 0.44
CA TRP A 110 2.39 -0.17 1.39
C TRP A 110 1.18 0.51 0.73
N GLN A 111 1.39 1.11 -0.43
CA GLN A 111 0.32 1.76 -1.19
C GLN A 111 -0.72 0.77 -1.71
N LEU A 112 -0.29 -0.42 -2.13
CA LEU A 112 -1.20 -1.49 -2.55
C LEU A 112 -2.08 -1.96 -1.38
N GLN A 113 -1.47 -2.19 -0.22
CA GLN A 113 -2.21 -2.55 1.00
C GLN A 113 -3.23 -1.47 1.40
N ALA A 114 -2.88 -0.18 1.25
CA ALA A 114 -3.78 0.92 1.58
C ALA A 114 -4.97 0.99 0.62
N LYS A 115 -4.73 0.78 -0.69
CA LYS A 115 -5.79 0.65 -1.70
C LYS A 115 -6.73 -0.51 -1.37
N ARG A 116 -6.20 -1.68 -1.02
CA ARG A 116 -7.00 -2.87 -0.65
C ARG A 116 -7.81 -2.63 0.62
N LEU A 117 -7.21 -1.98 1.63
CA LEU A 117 -7.91 -1.61 2.87
C LEU A 117 -9.07 -0.65 2.60
N LEU A 118 -8.85 0.37 1.78
CA LEU A 118 -9.88 1.35 1.40
C LEU A 118 -11.02 0.66 0.62
N LEU A 119 -10.69 -0.21 -0.33
CA LEU A 119 -11.67 -0.97 -1.10
C LEU A 119 -12.55 -1.84 -0.18
N ARG A 120 -11.93 -2.64 0.70
CA ARG A 120 -12.65 -3.47 1.68
C ARG A 120 -13.54 -2.66 2.60
N THR A 121 -13.11 -1.45 2.96
CA THR A 121 -13.89 -0.56 3.82
C THR A 121 -15.13 -0.02 3.08
N LEU A 122 -14.99 0.35 1.81
CA LEU A 122 -16.12 0.75 0.97
C LEU A 122 -17.10 -0.41 0.77
N GLU A 123 -16.61 -1.63 0.61
CA GLU A 123 -17.42 -2.85 0.52
C GLU A 123 -18.16 -3.17 1.83
N ASP A 124 -17.50 -3.11 2.99
CA ASP A 124 -18.16 -3.31 4.30
C ASP A 124 -19.29 -2.29 4.54
N ILE A 125 -19.14 -1.06 4.06
CA ILE A 125 -20.21 -0.06 4.12
C ILE A 125 -21.40 -0.48 3.25
N GLU A 126 -21.16 -0.85 1.99
CA GLU A 126 -22.21 -1.27 1.05
C GLU A 126 -22.98 -2.51 1.55
N GLU A 127 -22.27 -3.50 2.09
CA GLU A 127 -22.87 -4.71 2.63
C GLU A 127 -23.81 -4.41 3.81
N ARG A 128 -23.39 -3.54 4.74
CA ARG A 128 -24.19 -3.15 5.92
C ARG A 128 -25.43 -2.33 5.57
N ILE A 129 -25.38 -1.57 4.49
CA ILE A 129 -26.55 -0.82 4.00
C ILE A 129 -27.55 -1.77 3.35
N THR A 130 -27.06 -2.78 2.63
CA THR A 130 -27.89 -3.75 1.90
C THR A 130 -28.50 -4.80 2.83
N GLN A 131 -27.82 -5.12 3.93
CA GLN A 131 -28.33 -5.96 5.01
C GLN A 131 -28.56 -5.11 6.27
N PRO A 132 -29.63 -4.28 6.33
CA PRO A 132 -30.02 -3.70 7.60
C PRO A 132 -30.37 -4.87 8.53
N SER A 133 -29.65 -4.97 9.65
CA SER A 133 -29.88 -5.98 10.69
C SER A 133 -31.38 -6.19 10.89
N LYS A 134 -31.81 -7.46 10.87
CA LYS A 134 -33.06 -7.83 11.55
C LYS A 134 -32.98 -7.47 13.02
#